data_AF-A0A7C9RT48-F1
#
_entry.id   AF-A0A7C9RT48-F1
#
_cell.length_a   1.000
_cell.length_b   1.000
_cell.length_c   1.000
_cell.angle_alpha   90.00
_cell.angle_beta   90.00
_cell.angle_gamma   90.00
#
_symmetry.space_group_name_H-M   'P 1'
#
loop_
_entity.id
_entity.type
_entity.pdbx_description
1 polymer ?
#
loop_
_entity_poly.entity_id
_entity_poly.type
_entity_poly.pdbx_seq_one_letter_code
_entity_poly.pdbx_strand_id
1 'polypeptide(L)'
;MAAAVLAGAASSAYVVTVVERPKPVVVSQVVRVVDAETVEVREGGRVGLIKLVNVAAPAAGECLHEESTKRLRELLPEGTAVTVVKEGQLAALSTQDGKLVNAELIAAGLAVPTVNGTRFLSQAKTANAEAAQQLKGLHSPEVPCTLPGQVKVITEAAAVVEAQPLKASKTELTVAADTAKTAIGLVDQLAKPGGLTWDAVAPVDQTVLLAKVTKAVPTLYRKEAELRNVVNGLK
;
A
#
# COMPACT_ATOMS: atom_id res chain seq x y z
N MET A 1 -64.09 -49.78 45.73
CA MET A 1 -63.30 -48.55 45.52
C MET A 1 -62.02 -48.95 44.81
N ALA A 2 -61.86 -48.58 43.54
CA ALA A 2 -60.75 -49.02 42.70
C ALA A 2 -59.55 -48.05 42.82
N ALA A 3 -58.37 -48.59 43.12
CA ALA A 3 -57.11 -47.85 43.11
C ALA A 3 -56.41 -48.06 41.76
N ALA A 4 -56.18 -46.97 41.02
CA ALA A 4 -55.45 -47.00 39.76
C ALA A 4 -53.94 -46.86 40.01
N VAL A 5 -53.17 -47.84 39.57
CA VAL A 5 -51.71 -47.80 39.51
C VAL A 5 -51.31 -47.26 38.13
N LEU A 6 -50.68 -46.08 38.09
CA LEU A 6 -50.08 -45.53 36.87
C LEU A 6 -48.59 -45.91 36.83
N ALA A 7 -48.25 -46.83 35.93
CA ALA A 7 -46.87 -47.13 35.55
C ALA A 7 -46.39 -46.14 34.47
N GLY A 8 -45.16 -45.65 34.62
CA GLY A 8 -44.63 -44.50 33.88
C GLY A 8 -44.06 -44.79 32.49
N ALA A 9 -43.64 -43.70 31.84
CA ALA A 9 -42.60 -43.67 30.82
C ALA A 9 -41.92 -42.30 30.88
N ALA A 10 -40.77 -42.21 31.52
CA ALA A 10 -39.91 -41.02 31.46
C ALA A 10 -39.08 -41.13 30.16
N SER A 11 -39.54 -40.47 29.10
CA SER A 11 -38.76 -40.30 27.87
C SER A 11 -37.68 -39.23 28.10
N SER A 12 -36.46 -39.66 28.39
CA SER A 12 -35.28 -38.79 28.39
C SER A 12 -34.97 -38.36 26.95
N ALA A 13 -35.30 -37.11 26.63
CA ALA A 13 -34.85 -36.48 25.39
C ALA A 13 -33.36 -36.15 25.51
N TYR A 14 -32.52 -36.89 24.80
CA TYR A 14 -31.11 -36.55 24.65
C TYR A 14 -30.99 -35.41 23.63
N VAL A 15 -30.65 -34.21 24.11
CA VAL A 15 -30.27 -33.10 23.23
C VAL A 15 -28.87 -33.38 22.72
N VAL A 16 -28.75 -33.87 21.49
CA VAL A 16 -27.46 -33.97 20.79
C VAL A 16 -27.11 -32.59 20.28
N THR A 17 -26.21 -31.89 20.96
CA THR A 17 -25.60 -30.68 20.43
C THR A 17 -24.67 -31.08 19.29
N VAL A 18 -25.07 -30.75 18.06
CA VAL A 18 -24.15 -30.84 16.91
C VAL A 18 -23.12 -29.74 17.11
N VAL A 19 -21.94 -30.11 17.61
CA VAL A 19 -20.78 -29.22 17.61
C VAL A 19 -20.45 -28.93 16.15
N GLU A 20 -20.69 -27.71 15.70
CA GLU A 20 -20.19 -27.23 14.40
C GLU A 20 -18.69 -27.48 14.35
N ARG A 21 -18.25 -28.40 13.50
CA ARG A 21 -16.82 -28.64 13.29
C ARG A 21 -16.22 -27.34 12.76
N PRO A 22 -15.15 -26.79 13.38
CA PRO A 22 -14.44 -25.68 12.80
C PRO A 22 -14.04 -26.05 11.37
N LYS A 23 -14.31 -25.17 10.39
CA LYS A 23 -13.83 -25.37 9.02
C LYS A 23 -12.32 -25.66 9.09
N PRO A 24 -11.81 -26.72 8.45
CA PRO A 24 -10.40 -27.07 8.52
C PRO A 24 -9.55 -25.86 8.13
N VAL A 25 -8.67 -25.45 9.03
CA VAL A 25 -7.65 -24.47 8.73
C VAL A 25 -6.68 -25.15 7.77
N VAL A 26 -6.67 -24.71 6.51
CA VAL A 26 -5.78 -25.28 5.50
C VAL A 26 -4.37 -24.77 5.79
N VAL A 27 -3.53 -25.64 6.33
CA VAL A 27 -2.10 -25.37 6.51
C VAL A 27 -1.37 -25.75 5.22
N SER A 28 -0.78 -24.76 4.57
CA SER A 28 0.03 -24.93 3.35
C SER A 28 1.48 -24.51 3.62
N GLN A 29 2.40 -24.96 2.78
CA GLN A 29 3.80 -24.51 2.82
C GLN A 29 4.08 -23.56 1.65
N VAL A 30 4.72 -22.44 1.91
CA VAL A 30 5.19 -21.53 0.86
C VAL A 30 6.25 -22.23 0.03
N VAL A 31 6.04 -22.28 -1.29
CA VAL A 31 7.03 -22.76 -2.25
C VAL A 31 7.92 -21.60 -2.68
N ARG A 32 7.33 -20.48 -3.12
CA ARG A 32 8.03 -19.23 -3.42
C ARG A 32 7.07 -18.05 -3.49
N VAL A 33 7.62 -16.85 -3.39
CA VAL A 33 6.91 -15.60 -3.73
C VAL A 33 7.12 -15.32 -5.22
N VAL A 34 6.02 -15.13 -5.95
CA VAL A 34 6.03 -14.91 -7.42
C VAL A 34 6.20 -13.42 -7.72
N ASP A 35 5.38 -12.59 -7.10
CA ASP A 35 5.39 -11.13 -7.22
C ASP A 35 4.93 -10.48 -5.90
N ALA A 36 4.66 -9.17 -5.92
CA ALA A 36 4.34 -8.37 -4.76
C ALA A 36 3.01 -8.73 -4.05
N GLU A 37 2.16 -9.57 -4.65
CA GLU A 37 0.88 -9.99 -4.04
C GLU A 37 0.47 -11.43 -4.39
N THR A 38 1.36 -12.19 -5.03
CA THR A 38 1.12 -13.57 -5.47
C THR A 38 2.19 -14.49 -4.92
N VAL A 39 1.74 -15.58 -4.30
CA VAL A 39 2.61 -16.62 -3.76
C VAL A 39 2.21 -17.98 -4.29
N GLU A 40 3.19 -18.85 -4.42
CA GLU A 40 2.98 -20.25 -4.74
C GLU A 40 3.04 -21.06 -3.44
N VAL A 41 1.99 -21.83 -3.16
CA VAL A 41 1.91 -22.65 -1.95
C VAL A 41 1.67 -24.11 -2.30
N ARG A 42 2.14 -24.99 -1.42
CA ARG A 42 1.91 -26.42 -1.47
C ARG A 42 0.91 -26.84 -0.41
N GLU A 43 -0.20 -27.43 -0.85
CA GLU A 43 -1.21 -28.04 0.00
C GLU A 43 -1.20 -29.56 -0.28
N GLY A 44 -0.70 -30.33 0.68
CA GLY A 44 -0.41 -31.75 0.46
C GLY A 44 0.59 -31.97 -0.69
N GLY A 45 0.19 -32.75 -1.70
CA GLY A 45 1.02 -33.03 -2.89
C GLY A 45 0.85 -32.05 -4.06
N ARG A 46 0.02 -31.00 -3.92
CA ARG A 46 -0.29 -30.08 -5.02
C ARG A 46 0.29 -28.69 -4.76
N VAL A 47 0.85 -28.08 -5.79
CA VAL A 47 1.33 -26.69 -5.78
C VAL A 47 0.32 -25.82 -6.54
N GLY A 48 -0.02 -24.66 -5.99
CA GLY A 48 -0.95 -23.72 -6.60
C GLY A 48 -0.59 -22.26 -6.30
N LEU A 49 -1.06 -21.37 -7.17
CA LEU A 49 -0.91 -19.93 -7.01
C LEU A 49 -2.03 -19.37 -6.14
N ILE A 50 -1.65 -18.47 -5.24
CA ILE A 50 -2.56 -17.69 -4.40
C ILE A 50 -2.24 -16.22 -4.59
N LYS A 51 -3.25 -15.46 -5.00
CA LYS A 51 -3.23 -14.00 -4.96
C LYS A 51 -3.87 -13.51 -3.67
N LEU A 52 -3.24 -12.54 -3.02
CA LEU A 52 -3.67 -12.00 -1.75
C LEU A 52 -5.00 -11.26 -1.86
N VAL A 53 -5.96 -11.59 -0.99
CA VAL A 53 -7.24 -10.86 -0.85
C VAL A 53 -7.02 -9.50 -0.19
N ASN A 54 -7.77 -8.51 -0.62
CA ASN A 54 -7.78 -7.11 -0.16
C ASN A 54 -6.42 -6.40 -0.21
N VAL A 55 -5.50 -6.90 -1.03
CA VAL A 55 -4.19 -6.30 -1.30
C VAL A 55 -4.15 -5.87 -2.76
N ALA A 56 -3.66 -4.66 -3.00
CA ALA A 56 -3.20 -4.19 -4.31
C ALA A 56 -1.76 -3.70 -4.13
N ALA A 57 -0.80 -4.45 -4.65
CA ALA A 57 0.62 -4.12 -4.56
C ALA A 57 1.14 -3.47 -5.87
N PRO A 58 2.28 -2.73 -5.83
CA PRO A 58 2.81 -2.09 -7.03
C PRO A 58 3.15 -3.12 -8.10
N ALA A 59 2.75 -2.85 -9.34
CA ALA A 59 3.11 -3.67 -10.49
C ALA A 59 4.59 -3.47 -10.90
N ALA A 60 5.11 -4.34 -11.75
CA ALA A 60 6.49 -4.22 -12.24
C ALA A 60 6.72 -2.84 -12.90
N GLY A 61 7.78 -2.16 -12.48
CA GLY A 61 8.12 -0.80 -12.92
C GLY A 61 7.39 0.32 -12.18
N GLU A 62 6.45 0.00 -11.29
CA GLU A 62 5.83 0.99 -10.40
C GLU A 62 6.68 1.26 -9.16
N CYS A 63 6.41 2.41 -8.53
CA CYS A 63 7.08 2.84 -7.30
C CYS A 63 6.93 1.77 -6.20
N LEU A 64 8.06 1.36 -5.62
CA LEU A 64 8.16 0.39 -4.52
C LEU A 64 7.80 -1.08 -4.86
N HIS A 65 7.79 -1.46 -6.14
CA HIS A 65 7.55 -2.85 -6.55
C HIS A 65 8.55 -3.85 -5.95
N GLU A 66 9.84 -3.55 -6.04
CA GLU A 66 10.91 -4.44 -5.57
C GLU A 66 10.90 -4.56 -4.05
N GLU A 67 10.68 -3.44 -3.36
CA GLU A 67 10.54 -3.38 -1.91
C GLU A 67 9.33 -4.18 -1.43
N SER A 68 8.20 -4.08 -2.14
CA SER A 68 7.00 -4.85 -1.83
C SER A 68 7.21 -6.35 -2.01
N THR A 69 7.79 -6.75 -3.15
CA THR A 69 8.11 -8.16 -3.43
C THR A 69 9.13 -8.71 -2.43
N LYS A 70 10.17 -7.93 -2.10
CA LYS A 70 11.16 -8.29 -1.08
C LYS A 70 10.50 -8.45 0.29
N ARG A 71 9.63 -7.52 0.70
CA ARG A 71 8.93 -7.62 1.98
C ARG A 71 8.06 -8.85 2.05
N LEU A 72 7.36 -9.19 0.97
CA LEU A 72 6.56 -10.41 0.94
C LEU A 72 7.43 -11.68 1.08
N ARG A 73 8.62 -11.71 0.47
CA ARG A 73 9.61 -12.79 0.68
C ARG A 73 10.13 -12.88 2.11
N GLU A 74 10.32 -11.74 2.78
CA GLU A 74 10.73 -11.71 4.18
C GLU A 74 9.62 -12.18 5.13
N LEU A 75 8.36 -11.86 4.81
CA LEU A 75 7.19 -12.34 5.57
C LEU A 75 6.91 -13.82 5.32
N LEU A 76 7.18 -14.29 4.10
CA LEU A 76 6.93 -15.64 3.63
C LEU A 76 8.18 -16.29 3.01
N PRO A 77 9.25 -16.55 3.79
CA PRO A 77 10.38 -17.34 3.31
C PRO A 77 9.92 -18.69 2.77
N GLU A 78 10.66 -19.27 1.83
CA GLU A 78 10.36 -20.62 1.33
C GLU A 78 10.31 -21.65 2.48
N GLY A 79 9.34 -22.56 2.42
CA GLY A 79 9.07 -23.53 3.47
C GLY A 79 8.21 -23.01 4.63
N THR A 80 7.90 -21.72 4.69
CA THR A 80 7.03 -21.15 5.75
C THR A 80 5.67 -21.80 5.73
N ALA A 81 5.22 -22.30 6.88
CA ALA A 81 3.87 -22.81 7.04
C ALA A 81 2.88 -21.65 7.22
N VAL A 82 1.82 -21.66 6.44
CA VAL A 82 0.78 -20.64 6.44
C VAL A 82 -0.60 -21.25 6.54
N THR A 83 -1.48 -20.56 7.25
CA THR A 83 -2.92 -20.75 7.17
C THR A 83 -3.45 -20.02 5.95
N VAL A 84 -4.18 -20.74 5.10
CA VAL A 84 -4.85 -20.18 3.92
C VAL A 84 -6.35 -20.07 4.17
N VAL A 85 -6.90 -18.86 4.05
CA VAL A 85 -8.34 -18.62 4.09
C VAL A 85 -8.80 -18.06 2.75
N LYS A 86 -9.51 -18.87 1.96
CA LYS A 86 -9.99 -18.49 0.62
C LYS A 86 -11.23 -17.59 0.69
N GLU A 87 -11.26 -16.58 -0.18
CA GLU A 87 -12.41 -15.76 -0.55
C GLU A 87 -12.50 -15.71 -2.08
N GLY A 88 -13.31 -16.63 -2.64
CA GLY A 88 -13.35 -16.83 -4.10
C GLY A 88 -12.03 -17.37 -4.64
N GLN A 89 -11.43 -16.66 -5.59
CA GLN A 89 -10.12 -16.99 -6.18
C GLN A 89 -8.94 -16.40 -5.42
N LEU A 90 -9.19 -15.56 -4.41
CA LEU A 90 -8.17 -14.89 -3.61
C LEU A 90 -8.08 -15.54 -2.22
N ALA A 91 -7.02 -15.24 -1.47
CA ALA A 91 -6.92 -15.70 -0.10
C ALA A 91 -6.20 -14.74 0.84
N ALA A 92 -6.57 -14.83 2.11
CA ALA A 92 -5.77 -14.30 3.20
C ALA A 92 -4.78 -15.36 3.66
N LEU A 93 -3.55 -14.92 3.94
CA LEU A 93 -2.49 -15.76 4.47
C LEU A 93 -2.13 -15.31 5.86
N SER A 94 -2.08 -16.27 6.79
CA SER A 94 -1.56 -16.04 8.13
C SER A 94 -0.40 -16.95 8.44
N THR A 95 0.67 -16.40 8.98
CA THR A 95 1.80 -17.17 9.51
C THR A 95 1.38 -17.93 10.77
N GLN A 96 2.20 -18.90 11.23
CA GLN A 96 1.89 -19.70 12.43
C GLN A 96 1.82 -18.87 13.73
N ASP A 97 2.54 -17.74 13.79
CA ASP A 97 2.46 -16.78 14.90
C ASP A 97 1.22 -15.86 14.80
N GLY A 98 0.34 -16.10 13.83
CA GLY A 98 -0.96 -15.43 13.70
C GLY A 98 -0.92 -14.10 12.95
N LYS A 99 0.22 -13.68 12.39
CA LYS A 99 0.30 -12.44 11.61
C LYS A 99 -0.43 -12.60 10.28
N LEU A 100 -1.33 -11.66 9.98
CA LEU A 100 -2.02 -11.59 8.70
C LEU A 100 -1.10 -10.91 7.68
N VAL A 101 -0.48 -11.70 6.79
CA VAL A 101 0.51 -11.24 5.80
C VAL A 101 -0.04 -10.12 4.93
N ASN A 102 -1.32 -10.22 4.54
CA ASN A 102 -2.02 -9.20 3.76
C ASN A 102 -1.97 -7.82 4.44
N ALA A 103 -2.24 -7.78 5.74
CA ALA A 103 -2.22 -6.55 6.53
C ALA A 103 -0.79 -6.10 6.83
N GLU A 104 0.15 -7.03 7.07
CA GLU A 104 1.57 -6.70 7.30
C GLU A 104 2.22 -5.99 6.11
N LEU A 105 1.89 -6.41 4.88
CA LEU A 105 2.40 -5.76 3.67
C LEU A 105 1.85 -4.33 3.52
N ILE A 106 0.56 -4.15 3.80
CA ILE A 106 -0.10 -2.83 3.79
C ILE A 106 0.43 -1.94 4.93
N ALA A 107 0.65 -2.47 6.12
CA ALA A 107 1.18 -1.74 7.29
C ALA A 107 2.63 -1.27 7.06
N ALA A 108 3.38 -1.95 6.20
CA ALA A 108 4.68 -1.49 5.71
C ALA A 108 4.58 -0.36 4.67
N GLY A 109 3.37 0.00 4.24
CA GLY A 109 3.13 0.96 3.17
C GLY A 109 3.50 0.44 1.79
N LEU A 110 3.61 -0.88 1.60
CA LEU A 110 4.10 -1.51 0.37
C LEU A 110 2.97 -2.14 -0.47
N ALA A 111 1.74 -1.95 -0.05
CA ALA A 111 0.52 -2.25 -0.79
C ALA A 111 -0.62 -1.38 -0.22
N VAL A 112 -1.72 -1.28 -0.96
CA VAL A 112 -2.92 -0.54 -0.56
C VAL A 112 -4.11 -1.49 -0.43
N PRO A 113 -5.11 -1.16 0.41
CA PRO A 113 -6.29 -1.99 0.56
C PRO A 113 -7.17 -1.89 -0.70
N THR A 114 -7.60 -3.03 -1.23
CA THR A 114 -8.66 -3.10 -2.25
C THR A 114 -9.87 -3.85 -1.72
N VAL A 115 -11.03 -3.68 -2.35
CA VAL A 115 -12.30 -4.29 -1.90
C VAL A 115 -12.63 -5.48 -2.81
N ASN A 116 -12.06 -6.65 -2.50
CA ASN A 116 -12.34 -7.90 -3.22
C ASN A 116 -12.72 -9.07 -2.30
N GLY A 117 -12.76 -8.82 -0.98
CA GLY A 117 -13.27 -9.68 0.06
C GLY A 117 -13.78 -8.88 1.26
N THR A 118 -14.55 -9.50 2.16
CA THR A 118 -15.16 -8.79 3.30
C THR A 118 -14.56 -9.16 4.65
N ARG A 119 -14.05 -10.39 4.83
CA ARG A 119 -13.64 -10.90 6.15
C ARG A 119 -12.40 -10.21 6.70
N PHE A 120 -11.49 -9.78 5.83
CA PHE A 120 -10.19 -9.20 6.19
C PHE A 120 -10.07 -7.71 5.83
N LEU A 121 -11.15 -7.10 5.33
CA LEU A 121 -11.12 -5.74 4.80
C LEU A 121 -10.86 -4.69 5.90
N SER A 122 -11.40 -4.90 7.11
CA SER A 122 -11.18 -3.96 8.21
C SER A 122 -9.72 -3.94 8.64
N GLN A 123 -9.08 -5.10 8.76
CA GLN A 123 -7.65 -5.21 9.08
C GLN A 123 -6.78 -4.55 8.00
N ALA A 124 -7.10 -4.75 6.72
CA ALA A 124 -6.40 -4.11 5.61
C ALA A 124 -6.52 -2.58 5.66
N LYS A 125 -7.72 -2.05 5.95
CA LYS A 125 -7.94 -0.60 6.09
C LYS A 125 -7.21 -0.02 7.30
N THR A 126 -7.25 -0.70 8.44
CA THR A 126 -6.53 -0.29 9.65
C THR A 126 -5.02 -0.24 9.39
N ALA A 127 -4.47 -1.28 8.77
CA ALA A 127 -3.06 -1.32 8.40
C ALA A 127 -2.65 -0.15 7.48
N ASN A 128 -3.51 0.22 6.51
CA ASN A 128 -3.22 1.36 5.64
C ASN A 128 -3.25 2.69 6.39
N ALA A 129 -4.20 2.87 7.30
CA ALA A 129 -4.27 4.06 8.13
C ALA A 129 -3.04 4.19 9.03
N GLU A 130 -2.54 3.09 9.59
CA GLU A 130 -1.29 3.07 10.36
C GLU A 130 -0.07 3.40 9.49
N ALA A 131 0.02 2.84 8.28
CA ALA A 131 1.08 3.16 7.32
C ALA A 131 1.07 4.65 6.94
N ALA A 132 -0.11 5.23 6.73
CA ALA A 132 -0.29 6.65 6.45
C ALA A 132 0.15 7.53 7.63
N GLN A 133 -0.30 7.21 8.85
CA GLN A 133 0.08 7.94 10.07
C GLN A 133 1.58 7.90 10.33
N GLN A 134 2.24 6.79 9.98
CA GLN A 134 3.68 6.58 10.16
C GLN A 134 4.50 6.99 8.93
N LEU A 135 3.88 7.51 7.87
CA LEU A 135 4.52 7.94 6.63
C LEU A 135 5.41 6.84 6.01
N LYS A 136 4.91 5.60 5.99
CA LYS A 136 5.63 4.43 5.49
C LYS A 136 5.39 4.18 4.00
N GLY A 137 6.42 3.66 3.31
CA GLY A 137 6.32 3.20 1.94
C GLY A 137 5.67 4.23 1.01
N LEU A 138 4.56 3.87 0.37
CA LEU A 138 3.78 4.72 -0.55
C LEU A 138 3.27 6.03 0.08
N HIS A 139 3.23 6.10 1.42
CA HIS A 139 2.85 7.31 2.18
C HIS A 139 4.04 8.19 2.57
N SER A 140 5.27 7.76 2.28
CA SER A 140 6.47 8.45 2.72
C SER A 140 6.81 9.66 1.84
N PRO A 141 7.04 10.86 2.42
CA PRO A 141 7.58 11.99 1.68
C PRO A 141 9.08 11.85 1.37
N GLU A 142 9.75 10.86 1.95
CA GLU A 142 11.18 10.62 1.76
C GLU A 142 11.49 9.69 0.58
N VAL A 143 10.47 9.06 0.01
CA VAL A 143 10.61 8.22 -1.19
C VAL A 143 10.19 9.04 -2.41
N PRO A 144 11.12 9.45 -3.31
CA PRO A 144 10.83 10.45 -4.34
C PRO A 144 9.75 10.04 -5.36
N CYS A 145 9.53 8.75 -5.58
CA CYS A 145 8.52 8.28 -6.55
C CYS A 145 7.09 8.26 -5.99
N THR A 146 6.90 8.42 -4.67
CA THR A 146 5.56 8.44 -4.07
C THR A 146 4.87 9.78 -4.29
N LEU A 147 3.55 9.83 -4.14
CA LEU A 147 2.81 11.09 -4.24
C LEU A 147 3.31 12.14 -3.21
N PRO A 148 3.47 11.82 -1.91
CA PRO A 148 4.04 12.75 -0.94
C PRO A 148 5.48 13.16 -1.28
N GLY A 149 6.30 12.24 -1.80
CA GLY A 149 7.69 12.53 -2.18
C GLY A 149 7.80 13.48 -3.37
N GLN A 150 7.00 13.27 -4.41
CA GLN A 150 6.92 14.19 -5.56
C GLN A 150 6.48 15.59 -5.12
N VAL A 151 5.48 15.68 -4.25
CA VAL A 151 5.00 16.96 -3.70
C VAL A 151 6.11 17.66 -2.90
N LYS A 152 6.85 16.92 -2.06
CA LYS A 152 8.00 17.45 -1.32
C LYS A 152 9.03 18.05 -2.27
N VAL A 153 9.48 17.29 -3.28
CA VAL A 153 10.46 17.74 -4.28
C VAL A 153 10.02 19.04 -4.96
N ILE A 154 8.76 19.13 -5.38
CA ILE A 154 8.20 20.34 -6.02
C ILE A 154 8.26 21.54 -5.06
N THR A 155 7.81 21.34 -3.82
CA THR A 155 7.74 22.44 -2.83
C THR A 155 9.13 22.92 -2.38
N GLU A 156 10.09 22.01 -2.23
CA GLU A 156 11.47 22.34 -1.90
C GLU A 156 12.16 23.03 -3.07
N ALA A 157 11.97 22.55 -4.30
CA ALA A 157 12.47 23.22 -5.50
C ALA A 157 11.95 24.66 -5.58
N ALA A 158 10.65 24.88 -5.32
CA ALA A 158 10.06 26.22 -5.31
C ALA A 158 10.71 27.14 -4.26
N ALA A 159 11.00 26.62 -3.06
CA ALA A 159 11.68 27.39 -2.02
C ALA A 159 13.13 27.73 -2.40
N VAL A 160 13.87 26.76 -2.96
CA VAL A 160 15.26 26.94 -3.42
C VAL A 160 15.34 28.00 -4.51
N VAL A 161 14.48 27.93 -5.54
CA VAL A 161 14.55 28.87 -6.67
C VAL A 161 14.04 30.26 -6.31
N GLU A 162 13.11 30.39 -5.35
CA GLU A 162 12.69 31.70 -4.83
C GLU A 162 13.85 32.40 -4.11
N ALA A 163 14.65 31.64 -3.36
CA ALA A 163 15.79 32.14 -2.61
C ALA A 163 17.05 32.43 -3.47
N GLN A 164 17.07 31.99 -4.74
CA GLN A 164 18.24 32.13 -5.61
C GLN A 164 18.55 33.62 -5.91
N PRO A 165 19.73 34.14 -5.51
CA PRO A 165 20.11 35.51 -5.84
C PRO A 165 20.46 35.63 -7.33
N LEU A 166 19.87 36.63 -8.00
CA LEU A 166 20.10 36.89 -9.44
C LEU A 166 21.52 37.36 -9.76
N LYS A 167 22.29 37.77 -8.75
CA LYS A 167 23.69 38.19 -8.89
C LYS A 167 24.68 37.02 -8.78
N ALA A 168 24.18 35.79 -8.64
CA ALA A 168 25.02 34.60 -8.62
C ALA A 168 25.73 34.37 -9.96
N SER A 169 26.68 33.43 -9.98
CA SER A 169 27.38 33.06 -11.20
C SER A 169 26.42 32.45 -12.23
N LYS A 170 26.80 32.54 -13.52
CA LYS A 170 26.02 31.95 -14.62
C LYS A 170 25.73 30.46 -14.41
N THR A 171 26.69 29.72 -13.86
CA THR A 171 26.54 28.29 -13.53
C THR A 171 25.47 28.07 -12.46
N GLU A 172 25.51 28.81 -11.35
CA GLU A 172 24.52 28.70 -10.26
C GLU A 172 23.11 29.05 -10.75
N LEU A 173 22.97 30.12 -11.53
CA LEU A 173 21.69 30.51 -12.11
C LEU A 173 21.13 29.47 -13.08
N THR A 174 22.00 28.80 -13.85
CA THR A 174 21.61 27.72 -14.76
C THR A 174 21.10 26.50 -13.98
N VAL A 175 21.81 26.10 -12.93
CA VAL A 175 21.38 25.00 -12.05
C VAL A 175 20.02 25.30 -11.41
N ALA A 176 19.81 26.52 -10.93
CA ALA A 176 18.52 26.92 -10.35
C ALA A 176 17.40 26.93 -11.40
N ALA A 177 17.66 27.39 -12.63
CA ALA A 177 16.69 27.35 -13.72
C ALA A 177 16.31 25.91 -14.13
N ASP A 178 17.28 25.00 -14.16
CA ASP A 178 17.05 23.60 -14.49
C ASP A 178 16.35 22.85 -13.34
N THR A 179 16.61 23.24 -12.10
CA THR A 179 15.85 22.79 -10.92
C THR A 179 14.38 23.18 -11.04
N ALA A 180 14.10 24.45 -11.37
CA ALA A 180 12.73 24.93 -11.58
C ALA A 180 12.04 24.15 -12.71
N LYS A 181 12.73 23.97 -13.84
CA LYS A 181 12.21 23.23 -15.00
C LYS A 181 11.91 21.76 -14.68
N THR A 182 12.78 21.10 -13.92
CA THR A 182 12.57 19.71 -13.49
C THR A 182 11.33 19.60 -12.59
N ALA A 183 11.18 20.52 -11.64
CA ALA A 183 10.01 20.56 -10.76
C ALA A 183 8.71 20.85 -11.54
N ILE A 184 8.75 21.72 -12.55
CA ILE A 184 7.61 21.95 -13.46
C ILE A 184 7.23 20.65 -14.19
N GLY A 185 8.21 19.89 -14.68
CA GLY A 185 7.93 18.58 -15.29
C GLY A 185 7.23 17.60 -14.34
N LEU A 186 7.57 17.61 -13.05
CA LEU A 186 6.87 16.82 -12.03
C LEU A 186 5.45 17.32 -11.78
N VAL A 187 5.20 18.64 -11.81
CA VAL A 187 3.84 19.20 -11.74
C VAL A 187 2.97 18.64 -12.88
N ASP A 188 3.49 18.60 -14.10
CA ASP A 188 2.75 18.08 -15.26
C ASP A 188 2.45 16.58 -15.15
N GLN A 189 3.33 15.82 -14.49
CA GLN A 189 3.09 14.41 -14.17
C GLN A 189 1.98 14.27 -13.12
N LEU A 190 2.00 15.08 -12.06
CA LEU A 190 0.96 15.08 -11.03
C LEU A 190 -0.41 15.54 -11.56
N ALA A 191 -0.46 16.31 -12.65
CA ALA A 191 -1.70 16.68 -13.31
C ALA A 191 -2.41 15.50 -14.00
N LYS A 192 -1.76 14.33 -14.10
CA LYS A 192 -2.31 13.08 -14.65
C LYS A 192 -2.54 12.07 -13.51
N PRO A 193 -3.60 12.26 -12.69
CA PRO A 193 -3.83 11.42 -11.52
C PRO A 193 -4.13 9.97 -11.93
N GLY A 194 -3.61 9.02 -11.16
CA GLY A 194 -3.89 7.60 -11.33
C GLY A 194 -2.70 6.70 -10.97
N GLY A 195 -3.00 5.41 -10.81
CA GLY A 195 -2.03 4.41 -10.37
C GLY A 195 -1.90 4.31 -8.86
N LEU A 196 -1.14 3.31 -8.42
CA LEU A 196 -1.15 2.89 -7.02
C LEU A 196 -0.64 3.96 -6.03
N THR A 197 0.28 4.82 -6.46
CA THR A 197 0.81 5.91 -5.63
C THR A 197 -0.25 6.97 -5.30
N TRP A 198 -1.25 7.14 -6.16
CA TRP A 198 -2.41 7.98 -5.89
C TRP A 198 -3.39 7.25 -4.98
N ASP A 199 -3.73 6.00 -5.32
CA ASP A 199 -4.71 5.20 -4.57
C ASP A 199 -4.26 4.90 -3.12
N ALA A 200 -2.95 4.97 -2.85
CA ALA A 200 -2.41 4.86 -1.50
C ALA A 200 -2.88 5.99 -0.59
N VAL A 201 -2.96 7.21 -1.10
CA VAL A 201 -3.23 8.41 -0.30
C VAL A 201 -4.73 8.69 -0.27
N ALA A 202 -5.29 8.93 0.91
CA ALA A 202 -6.72 9.23 1.04
C ALA A 202 -7.09 10.51 0.26
N PRO A 203 -8.30 10.61 -0.34
CA PRO A 203 -8.68 11.76 -1.16
C PRO A 203 -8.55 13.13 -0.48
N VAL A 204 -8.80 13.18 0.84
CA VAL A 204 -8.60 14.39 1.65
C VAL A 204 -7.13 14.80 1.71
N ASP A 205 -6.23 13.84 1.90
CA ASP A 205 -4.79 14.08 1.97
C ASP A 205 -4.21 14.41 0.59
N GLN A 206 -4.73 13.78 -0.48
CA GLN A 206 -4.41 14.16 -1.86
C GLN A 206 -4.73 15.65 -2.09
N THR A 207 -5.91 16.10 -1.65
CA THR A 207 -6.32 17.51 -1.77
C THR A 207 -5.35 18.44 -1.04
N VAL A 208 -4.94 18.07 0.18
CA VAL A 208 -3.96 18.84 0.97
C VAL A 208 -2.60 18.89 0.28
N LEU A 209 -2.12 17.76 -0.26
CA LEU A 209 -0.86 17.69 -1.00
C LEU A 209 -0.90 18.56 -2.28
N LEU A 210 -1.98 18.47 -3.06
CA LEU A 210 -2.14 19.25 -4.28
C LEU A 210 -2.31 20.75 -4.02
N ALA A 211 -2.87 21.14 -2.88
CA ALA A 211 -2.88 22.55 -2.47
C ALA A 211 -1.47 23.10 -2.27
N LYS A 212 -0.53 22.30 -1.74
CA LYS A 212 0.89 22.69 -1.62
C LYS A 212 1.53 22.88 -3.00
N VAL A 213 1.28 21.96 -3.92
CA VAL A 213 1.75 22.06 -5.32
C VAL A 213 1.20 23.31 -5.98
N THR A 214 -0.12 23.53 -5.91
CA THR A 214 -0.79 24.71 -6.47
C THR A 214 -0.17 26.02 -5.98
N LYS A 215 0.22 26.09 -4.70
CA LYS A 215 0.91 27.25 -4.13
C LYS A 215 2.34 27.43 -4.67
N ALA A 216 3.05 26.34 -4.96
CA ALA A 216 4.44 26.35 -5.44
C ALA A 216 4.56 26.70 -6.94
N VAL A 217 3.57 26.32 -7.75
CA VAL A 217 3.58 26.46 -9.22
C VAL A 217 3.89 27.88 -9.72
N PRO A 218 3.22 28.96 -9.23
CA PRO A 218 3.51 30.31 -9.72
C PRO A 218 4.96 30.75 -9.48
N THR A 219 5.56 30.31 -8.38
CA THR A 219 6.97 30.57 -8.07
C THR A 219 7.89 29.88 -9.05
N LEU A 220 7.67 28.58 -9.31
CA LEU A 220 8.50 27.80 -10.23
C LEU A 220 8.53 28.42 -11.62
N TYR A 221 7.37 28.69 -12.21
CA TYR A 221 7.29 29.27 -13.56
C TYR A 221 7.90 30.68 -13.66
N ARG A 222 7.60 31.55 -12.69
CA ARG A 222 8.16 32.91 -12.65
C ARG A 222 9.68 32.89 -12.52
N LYS A 223 10.22 32.09 -11.59
CA LYS A 223 11.66 32.03 -11.32
C LYS A 223 12.42 31.33 -12.43
N GLU A 224 11.86 30.29 -13.05
CA GLU A 224 12.46 29.65 -14.21
C GLU A 224 12.71 30.66 -15.34
N ALA A 225 11.69 31.44 -15.70
CA ALA A 225 11.79 32.44 -16.75
C ALA A 225 12.77 33.57 -16.39
N GLU A 226 12.70 34.09 -15.17
CA GLU A 226 13.60 35.14 -14.67
C GLU A 226 15.07 34.69 -14.72
N LEU A 227 15.37 33.50 -14.19
CA LEU A 227 16.72 32.95 -14.14
C LEU A 227 17.28 32.71 -15.55
N ARG A 228 16.48 32.13 -16.47
CA ARG A 228 16.92 31.91 -17.86
C ARG A 228 17.20 33.22 -18.59
N ASN A 229 16.40 34.25 -18.37
CA ASN A 229 16.64 35.57 -18.96
C ASN A 229 17.96 36.17 -18.49
N VAL A 230 18.28 36.06 -17.20
CA VAL A 230 19.56 36.54 -16.65
C VAL A 230 20.73 35.73 -17.23
N VAL A 231 20.65 34.40 -17.24
CA VAL A 231 21.70 33.52 -17.80
C VAL A 231 22.01 33.86 -19.25
N ASN A 232 20.99 34.13 -20.07
CA ASN A 232 21.15 34.48 -21.48
C ASN A 232 21.77 35.88 -21.67
N GLY A 233 21.59 36.79 -20.71
CA GLY A 233 22.18 38.13 -20.72
C GLY A 233 23.64 38.17 -20.23
N LEU A 234 24.09 37.17 -19.48
CA LEU A 234 25.47 37.02 -19.02
C LEU A 234 26.33 36.48 -20.18
N LYS A 235 27.04 37.39 -20.86
CA LYS A 235 28.06 37.08 -21.88
C LYS A 235 29.31 36.50 -21.23
#